data_AF-A0A7K2Q527-F1
#
_entry.id   AF-A0A7K2Q527-F1
#
_cell.length_a   1.000
_cell.length_b   1.000
_cell.length_c   1.000
_cell.angle_alpha   90.00
_cell.angle_beta   90.00
_cell.angle_gamma   90.00
#
_symmetry.space_group_name_H-M   'P 1'
#
loop_
_entity.id
_entity.type
_entity.pdbx_description
1 polymer ?
#
loop_
_entity_poly.entity_id
_entity_poly.type
_entity_poly.pdbx_seq_one_letter_code
_entity_poly.pdbx_strand_id
1 'polypeptide(L)'
;MQSLLNDPAYGHKLRQAYHEVNRISSRLWLDLWPDDSVPRDTPHSRIMLGAVPEEEVRIPAVSETTDVKADDLVVVIDTAGSSHGAYDILGVLTGREVMGLGHVTLKVARVVSTAAKTISVVTVPTPADGWECDLANFADRAYDSVPTTLTLKTKTRRIGRLGTVEEVRQRIREHALFNEWKQEYENAKDVQRDAQEAAMKRQADEARRQEALRKIGDIVNRALGSDLFCMDAGGQVVLGYQHRFLQDAVNLRVHLAGLHALGRFTDDEYDLVRDQLAIAGLLPARQ
;
A
#
# COMPACT_ATOMS: atom_id res chain seq x y z
N MET A 1 -4.95 -3.34 1.36
CA MET A 1 -4.88 -2.22 0.40
C MET A 1 -5.55 -2.55 -0.93
N GLN A 2 -5.22 -3.67 -1.60
CA GLN A 2 -5.82 -4.04 -2.90
C GLN A 2 -7.36 -4.17 -2.88
N SER A 3 -7.99 -4.64 -1.79
CA SER A 3 -9.45 -4.70 -1.72
C SER A 3 -10.13 -3.33 -1.58
N LEU A 4 -9.45 -2.33 -1.00
CA LEU A 4 -9.98 -0.97 -0.82
C LEU A 4 -9.87 -0.13 -2.09
N LEU A 5 -8.86 -0.40 -2.93
CA LEU A 5 -8.69 0.26 -4.24
C LEU A 5 -9.76 -0.16 -5.26
N ASN A 6 -10.42 -1.29 -5.03
CA ASN A 6 -11.51 -1.81 -5.85
C ASN A 6 -12.89 -1.29 -5.43
N ASP A 7 -12.97 -0.51 -4.34
CA ASP A 7 -14.22 0.16 -3.95
C ASP A 7 -14.52 1.28 -4.97
N PRO A 8 -15.66 1.26 -5.67
CA PRO A 8 -15.98 2.30 -6.65
C PRO A 8 -16.16 3.68 -6.02
N ALA A 9 -16.55 3.76 -4.74
CA ALA A 9 -16.79 5.03 -4.05
C ALA A 9 -15.50 5.70 -3.54
N TYR A 10 -14.50 4.89 -3.15
CA TYR A 10 -13.27 5.37 -2.52
C TYR A 10 -12.01 5.14 -3.34
N GLY A 11 -12.01 4.17 -4.24
CA GLY A 11 -10.85 3.78 -5.04
C GLY A 11 -10.31 4.92 -5.92
N HIS A 12 -11.18 5.79 -6.45
CA HIS A 12 -10.72 6.97 -7.19
C HIS A 12 -9.99 7.98 -6.29
N LYS A 13 -10.57 8.32 -5.14
CA LYS A 13 -9.98 9.27 -4.18
C LYS A 13 -8.64 8.76 -3.63
N LEU A 14 -8.58 7.47 -3.30
CA LEU A 14 -7.35 6.83 -2.83
C LEU A 14 -6.26 6.83 -3.91
N ARG A 15 -6.60 6.51 -5.17
CA ARG A 15 -5.62 6.60 -6.28
C ARG A 15 -5.12 8.02 -6.48
N GLN A 16 -6.01 9.01 -6.46
CA GLN A 16 -5.63 10.40 -6.62
C GLN A 16 -4.68 10.88 -5.50
N ALA A 17 -5.04 10.60 -4.24
CA ALA A 17 -4.21 10.93 -3.09
C ALA A 17 -2.84 10.23 -3.15
N TYR A 18 -2.82 8.94 -3.54
CA TYR A 18 -1.59 8.17 -3.76
C TYR A 18 -0.68 8.82 -4.81
N HIS A 19 -1.24 9.19 -5.97
CA HIS A 19 -0.45 9.80 -7.04
C HIS A 19 0.14 11.14 -6.62
N GLU A 20 -0.62 11.97 -5.91
CA GLU A 20 -0.18 13.30 -5.52
C GLU A 20 0.92 13.25 -4.46
N VAL A 21 0.74 12.45 -3.40
CA VAL A 21 1.76 12.26 -2.37
C VAL A 21 3.05 11.71 -2.98
N ASN A 22 2.96 10.72 -3.86
CA ASN A 22 4.14 10.15 -4.53
C ASN A 22 4.84 11.14 -5.45
N ARG A 23 4.10 11.96 -6.17
CA ARG A 23 4.65 12.99 -7.06
C ARG A 23 5.49 14.00 -6.27
N ILE A 24 4.94 14.51 -5.16
CA ILE A 24 5.62 15.52 -4.34
C ILE A 24 6.79 14.88 -3.56
N SER A 25 6.60 13.70 -2.97
CA SER A 25 7.64 13.02 -2.20
C SER A 25 8.83 12.60 -3.07
N SER A 26 8.59 12.09 -4.28
CA SER A 26 9.64 11.75 -5.24
C SER A 26 10.43 12.98 -5.67
N ARG A 27 9.73 14.09 -5.92
CA ARG A 27 10.38 15.36 -6.28
C ARG A 27 11.24 15.89 -5.13
N LEU A 28 10.66 16.00 -3.93
CA LEU A 28 11.39 16.39 -2.73
C LEU A 28 12.64 15.52 -2.56
N TRP A 29 12.49 14.20 -2.65
CA TRP A 29 13.60 13.27 -2.49
C TRP A 29 14.72 13.47 -3.51
N LEU A 30 14.40 13.64 -4.79
CA LEU A 30 15.41 13.88 -5.82
C LEU A 30 16.13 15.22 -5.61
N ASP A 31 15.40 16.24 -5.17
CA ASP A 31 15.91 17.60 -4.95
C ASP A 31 16.77 17.72 -3.65
N LEU A 32 16.75 16.72 -2.75
CA LEU A 32 17.65 16.68 -1.58
C LEU A 32 19.12 16.45 -1.93
N TRP A 33 19.35 15.83 -3.09
CA TRP A 33 20.67 15.41 -3.49
C TRP A 33 21.29 16.49 -4.36
N PRO A 34 22.62 16.63 -4.33
CA PRO A 34 23.28 17.77 -4.96
C PRO A 34 22.85 17.96 -6.42
N ASP A 35 22.48 19.20 -6.75
CA ASP A 35 22.01 19.60 -8.07
C ASP A 35 23.12 19.51 -9.12
N ASP A 36 22.71 19.14 -10.33
CA ASP A 36 23.44 19.47 -11.55
C ASP A 36 23.01 20.89 -11.94
N SER A 37 23.96 21.82 -12.08
CA SER A 37 23.65 23.18 -12.54
C SER A 37 23.22 23.21 -14.02
N VAL A 38 23.39 22.10 -14.73
CA VAL A 38 23.04 21.95 -16.15
C VAL A 38 22.51 20.53 -16.38
N PRO A 39 21.26 20.32 -16.85
CA PRO A 39 20.84 19.00 -17.28
C PRO A 39 21.66 18.61 -18.52
N ARG A 40 22.71 17.81 -18.33
CA ARG A 40 23.53 17.26 -19.42
C ARG A 40 22.95 15.94 -19.92
N ASP A 41 23.45 15.50 -21.08
CA ASP A 41 23.00 14.31 -21.82
C ASP A 41 22.67 13.08 -20.96
N THR A 42 21.80 12.22 -21.48
CA THR A 42 21.28 11.02 -20.80
C THR A 42 22.35 10.26 -20.00
N PRO A 43 22.11 9.94 -18.71
CA PRO A 43 23.06 9.27 -17.80
C PRO A 43 23.74 8.03 -18.40
N HIS A 44 23.04 7.34 -19.30
CA HIS A 44 23.51 6.16 -20.02
C HIS A 44 24.81 6.40 -20.80
N SER A 45 24.94 7.54 -21.47
CA SER A 45 26.13 7.86 -22.27
C SER A 45 27.36 8.07 -21.39
N ARG A 46 27.21 8.68 -20.22
CA ARG A 46 28.31 8.88 -19.26
C ARG A 46 28.78 7.57 -18.64
N ILE A 47 27.83 6.71 -18.28
CA ILE A 47 28.11 5.36 -17.77
C ILE A 47 28.93 4.55 -18.79
N MET A 48 28.55 4.62 -20.07
CA MET A 48 29.22 3.87 -21.15
C MET A 48 30.58 4.44 -21.54
N LEU A 49 30.72 5.77 -21.54
CA LEU A 49 31.94 6.47 -21.97
C LEU A 49 32.95 6.67 -20.83
N GLY A 50 32.56 6.41 -19.58
CA GLY A 50 33.39 6.69 -18.40
C GLY A 50 33.70 8.18 -18.24
N ALA A 51 32.86 9.05 -18.81
CA ALA A 51 33.05 10.49 -18.78
C ALA A 51 32.77 11.01 -17.36
N VAL A 52 33.78 11.59 -16.75
CA VAL A 52 33.74 12.12 -15.40
C VAL A 52 33.41 13.62 -15.47
N PRO A 53 32.32 14.09 -14.84
CA PRO A 53 31.98 15.51 -14.86
C PRO A 53 32.98 16.33 -14.03
N GLU A 54 33.44 17.47 -14.56
CA GLU A 54 34.54 18.27 -13.99
C GLU A 54 34.18 19.02 -12.69
N GLU A 55 32.89 19.32 -12.42
CA GLU A 55 32.47 20.23 -11.33
C GLU A 55 31.29 19.72 -10.46
N GLU A 56 30.89 18.46 -10.57
CA GLU A 56 29.65 17.97 -9.93
C GLU A 56 29.87 17.38 -8.52
N VAL A 57 28.97 17.75 -7.59
CA VAL A 57 28.92 17.22 -6.22
C VAL A 57 28.37 15.79 -6.26
N ARG A 58 29.19 14.82 -5.84
CA ARG A 58 28.88 13.38 -5.90
C ARG A 58 28.52 12.80 -4.55
N ILE A 59 27.87 11.64 -4.56
CA ILE A 59 27.71 10.80 -3.37
C ILE A 59 29.07 10.16 -3.07
N PRO A 60 29.69 10.44 -1.90
CA PRO A 60 30.97 9.85 -1.53
C PRO A 60 30.90 8.31 -1.50
N ALA A 61 31.83 7.64 -2.17
CA ALA A 61 31.89 6.18 -2.16
C ALA A 61 32.36 5.66 -0.80
N VAL A 62 31.74 4.56 -0.35
CA VAL A 62 32.14 3.81 0.84
C VAL A 62 33.04 2.67 0.40
N SER A 63 34.34 2.84 0.66
CA SER A 63 35.37 1.89 0.28
C SER A 63 35.87 1.10 1.48
N GLU A 64 35.81 1.69 2.67
CA GLU A 64 36.33 1.15 3.92
C GLU A 64 35.34 1.35 5.06
N THR A 65 35.48 0.56 6.11
CA THR A 65 34.56 0.61 7.26
C THR A 65 34.68 1.91 8.04
N THR A 66 35.79 2.63 7.90
CA THR A 66 36.04 3.94 8.49
C THR A 66 35.25 5.06 7.81
N ASP A 67 34.76 4.83 6.58
CA ASP A 67 34.01 5.81 5.80
C ASP A 67 32.57 5.96 6.29
N VAL A 68 32.11 5.05 7.17
CA VAL A 68 30.73 4.99 7.66
C VAL A 68 30.67 4.68 9.16
N LYS A 69 29.59 5.13 9.80
CA LYS A 69 29.27 4.88 11.20
C LYS A 69 27.89 4.23 11.33
N ALA A 70 27.59 3.71 12.52
CA ALA A 70 26.22 3.34 12.84
C ALA A 70 25.29 4.56 12.65
N ASP A 71 24.08 4.31 12.16
CA ASP A 71 23.06 5.29 11.78
C ASP A 71 23.42 6.19 10.59
N ASP A 72 24.52 5.93 9.88
CA ASP A 72 24.69 6.48 8.54
C ASP A 72 23.68 5.84 7.57
N LEU A 73 23.16 6.67 6.67
CA LEU A 73 22.41 6.24 5.51
C LEU A 73 23.37 6.01 4.35
N VAL A 74 23.19 4.88 3.69
CA VAL A 74 23.93 4.51 2.49
C VAL A 74 22.99 4.18 1.35
N VAL A 75 23.39 4.54 0.14
CA VAL A 75 22.81 4.00 -1.08
C VAL A 75 23.60 2.76 -1.48
N VAL A 76 22.91 1.67 -1.74
CA VAL A 76 23.46 0.40 -2.20
C VAL A 76 22.99 0.16 -3.62
N ILE A 77 23.95 0.03 -4.53
CA ILE A 77 23.71 -0.15 -5.95
C ILE A 77 24.24 -1.53 -6.31
N ASP A 78 23.35 -2.48 -6.58
CA ASP A 78 23.72 -3.81 -7.06
C ASP A 78 23.62 -3.87 -8.58
N THR A 79 24.74 -4.20 -9.24
CA THR A 79 24.84 -4.34 -10.69
C THR A 79 24.87 -5.80 -11.14
N ALA A 80 24.73 -6.76 -10.21
CA ALA A 80 24.63 -8.17 -10.52
C ALA A 80 23.44 -8.45 -11.46
N GLY A 81 23.73 -8.97 -12.66
CA GLY A 81 22.72 -9.26 -13.67
C GLY A 81 22.40 -8.12 -14.65
N SER A 82 23.02 -6.94 -14.49
CA SER A 82 22.93 -5.87 -15.49
C SER A 82 23.97 -6.09 -16.61
N SER A 83 23.60 -5.82 -17.86
CA SER A 83 24.54 -5.72 -18.99
C SER A 83 25.56 -4.60 -18.82
N HIS A 84 25.33 -3.75 -17.82
CA HIS A 84 26.14 -2.61 -17.44
C HIS A 84 27.30 -2.94 -16.48
N GLY A 85 27.59 -4.21 -16.18
CA GLY A 85 28.84 -4.58 -15.49
C GLY A 85 29.19 -3.73 -14.26
N ALA A 86 30.48 -3.62 -13.94
CA ALA A 86 30.98 -2.98 -12.73
C ALA A 86 31.23 -1.46 -12.89
N TYR A 87 30.39 -0.73 -13.63
CA TYR A 87 30.64 0.70 -13.87
C TYR A 87 30.74 1.48 -12.55
N ASP A 88 31.61 2.48 -12.54
CA ASP A 88 31.80 3.37 -11.40
C ASP A 88 30.67 4.41 -11.34
N ILE A 89 29.45 3.94 -11.08
CA ILE A 89 28.22 4.75 -11.07
C ILE A 89 28.36 5.96 -10.14
N LEU A 90 28.99 5.79 -8.97
CA LEU A 90 29.21 6.86 -8.00
C LEU A 90 30.29 7.86 -8.47
N GLY A 91 31.22 7.43 -9.33
CA GLY A 91 32.25 8.28 -9.91
C GLY A 91 31.82 9.02 -11.18
N VAL A 92 30.77 8.58 -11.88
CA VAL A 92 30.35 9.16 -13.18
C VAL A 92 29.01 9.90 -13.15
N LEU A 93 28.18 9.66 -12.14
CA LEU A 93 26.85 10.29 -12.00
C LEU A 93 26.80 11.27 -10.83
N THR A 94 25.91 12.27 -10.96
CA THR A 94 25.51 13.14 -9.85
C THR A 94 24.72 12.38 -8.78
N GLY A 95 24.58 12.97 -7.58
CA GLY A 95 23.71 12.40 -6.55
C GLY A 95 22.26 12.28 -7.00
N ARG A 96 21.72 13.31 -7.66
CA ARG A 96 20.35 13.29 -8.19
C ARG A 96 20.13 12.20 -9.23
N GLU A 97 21.08 12.02 -10.15
CA GLU A 97 21.01 10.95 -11.14
C GLU A 97 21.07 9.57 -10.52
N VAL A 98 22.00 9.34 -9.57
CA VAL A 98 22.09 8.06 -8.84
C VAL A 98 20.74 7.73 -8.22
N MET A 99 20.11 8.68 -7.53
CA MET A 99 18.83 8.48 -6.84
C MET A 99 17.64 8.37 -7.81
N GLY A 100 17.79 8.84 -9.06
CA GLY A 100 16.80 8.71 -10.13
C GLY A 100 16.96 7.45 -11.01
N LEU A 101 17.95 6.59 -10.78
CA LEU A 101 18.15 5.36 -11.55
C LEU A 101 17.02 4.34 -11.30
N GLY A 102 15.96 4.39 -12.10
CA GLY A 102 14.81 3.48 -11.98
C GLY A 102 15.05 2.03 -12.42
N HIS A 103 16.18 1.71 -13.06
CA HIS A 103 16.46 0.38 -13.64
C HIS A 103 17.52 -0.43 -12.88
N VAL A 104 18.22 0.18 -11.93
CA VAL A 104 19.20 -0.53 -11.09
C VAL A 104 18.51 -0.86 -9.77
N THR A 105 18.87 -1.99 -9.14
CA THR A 105 18.39 -2.28 -7.79
C THR A 105 19.08 -1.35 -6.80
N LEU A 106 18.61 -0.10 -6.77
CA LEU A 106 19.00 0.91 -5.82
C LEU A 106 18.24 0.66 -4.53
N LYS A 107 18.98 0.55 -3.42
CA LYS A 107 18.38 0.43 -2.09
C LYS A 107 19.01 1.47 -1.18
N VAL A 108 18.18 2.18 -0.44
CA VAL A 108 18.65 3.00 0.68
C VAL A 108 18.61 2.16 1.94
N ALA A 109 19.69 2.20 2.72
CA ALA A 109 19.81 1.40 3.91
C ALA A 109 20.47 2.21 5.05
N ARG A 110 20.08 1.91 6.28
CA ARG A 110 20.70 2.44 7.49
C ARG A 110 21.75 1.46 7.99
N VAL A 111 22.94 1.94 8.30
CA VAL A 111 24.02 1.14 8.89
C VAL A 111 23.69 0.84 10.35
N VAL A 112 23.68 -0.43 10.70
CA VAL A 112 23.46 -0.92 12.07
C VAL A 112 24.80 -1.10 12.78
N SER A 113 25.76 -1.71 12.10
CA SER A 113 27.09 -1.96 12.63
C SER A 113 28.13 -2.13 11.52
N THR A 114 29.39 -1.99 11.89
CA THR A 114 30.53 -2.19 11.00
C THR A 114 31.43 -3.29 11.56
N ALA A 115 32.02 -4.09 10.67
CA ALA A 115 33.02 -5.11 11.01
C ALA A 115 34.07 -5.16 9.89
N ALA A 116 35.22 -5.79 10.12
CA ALA A 116 36.30 -5.77 9.12
C ALA A 116 35.80 -6.13 7.71
N LYS A 117 35.95 -5.20 6.75
CA LYS A 117 35.51 -5.31 5.35
C LYS A 117 34.00 -5.52 5.14
N THR A 118 33.15 -5.37 6.15
CA THR A 118 31.70 -5.60 6.05
C THR A 118 30.90 -4.55 6.82
N ILE A 119 29.66 -4.32 6.39
CA ILE A 119 28.69 -3.48 7.11
C ILE A 119 27.39 -4.25 7.25
N SER A 120 26.74 -4.15 8.41
CA SER A 120 25.39 -4.65 8.61
C SER A 120 24.40 -3.51 8.40
N VAL A 121 23.39 -3.71 7.56
CA VAL A 121 22.44 -2.65 7.20
C VAL A 121 21.00 -3.15 7.28
N VAL A 122 20.06 -2.22 7.47
CA VAL A 122 18.62 -2.44 7.33
C VAL A 122 18.06 -1.54 6.25
N THR A 123 17.18 -2.06 5.39
CA THR A 123 16.58 -1.28 4.32
C THR A 123 15.60 -0.25 4.88
N VAL A 124 15.67 0.95 4.34
CA VAL A 124 14.82 2.08 4.70
C VAL A 124 13.86 2.37 3.54
N PRO A 125 12.55 2.56 3.80
CA PRO A 125 11.61 2.92 2.76
C PRO A 125 11.95 4.28 2.15
N THR A 126 11.91 4.37 0.83
CA THR A 126 12.09 5.59 0.04
C THR A 126 10.75 5.99 -0.62
N PRO A 127 10.61 7.22 -1.11
CA PRO A 127 9.41 7.62 -1.86
C PRO A 127 9.06 6.76 -3.08
N ALA A 128 10.05 6.09 -3.69
CA ALA A 128 9.82 5.12 -4.76
C ALA A 128 9.05 3.87 -4.28
N ASP A 129 9.11 3.56 -2.98
CA ASP A 129 8.35 2.47 -2.34
C ASP A 129 6.89 2.86 -2.05
N GLY A 130 6.50 4.08 -2.45
CA GLY A 130 5.14 4.60 -2.37
C GLY A 130 4.87 5.47 -1.15
N TRP A 131 3.60 5.84 -1.03
CA TRP A 131 3.13 6.83 -0.07
C TRP A 131 3.13 6.37 1.40
N GLU A 132 3.50 5.11 1.70
CA GLU A 132 3.65 4.64 3.08
C GLU A 132 4.92 5.19 3.76
N CYS A 133 5.82 5.81 2.99
CA CYS A 133 7.00 6.48 3.51
C CYS A 133 6.63 7.81 4.18
N ASP A 134 6.73 7.85 5.51
CA ASP A 134 6.65 9.09 6.30
C ASP A 134 8.01 9.80 6.28
N LEU A 135 8.12 10.87 5.48
CA LEU A 135 9.33 11.66 5.38
C LEU A 135 9.64 12.49 6.64
N ALA A 136 8.65 12.77 7.50
CA ALA A 136 8.90 13.50 8.75
C ALA A 136 9.66 12.64 9.77
N ASN A 137 9.39 11.34 9.75
CA ASN A 137 10.02 10.31 10.59
C ASN A 137 10.90 9.37 9.75
N PHE A 138 11.49 9.89 8.66
CA PHE A 138 12.24 9.11 7.68
C PHE A 138 13.31 8.24 8.37
N ALA A 139 13.34 6.93 8.09
CA ALA A 139 14.25 5.96 8.70
C ALA A 139 14.05 5.66 10.21
N ASP A 140 12.97 6.12 10.87
CA ASP A 140 12.61 5.64 12.22
C ASP A 140 12.06 4.21 12.19
N ARG A 141 11.30 3.89 11.13
CA ARG A 141 10.86 2.53 10.83
C ARG A 141 11.77 1.96 9.75
N ALA A 142 12.65 1.05 10.12
CA ALA A 142 13.13 0.05 9.17
C ALA A 142 11.93 -0.83 8.80
N TYR A 143 11.92 -1.41 7.59
CA TYR A 143 11.11 -2.60 7.38
C TYR A 143 11.41 -3.60 8.51
N ASP A 144 10.43 -4.42 8.93
CA ASP A 144 10.64 -5.58 9.81
C ASP A 144 11.57 -6.61 9.13
N SER A 145 12.81 -6.19 8.92
CA SER A 145 13.78 -6.80 8.04
C SER A 145 14.99 -7.12 8.89
N VAL A 146 15.36 -8.40 8.86
CA VAL A 146 16.56 -8.89 9.51
C VAL A 146 17.76 -8.13 8.94
N PRO A 147 18.67 -7.60 9.78
CA PRO A 147 19.86 -6.93 9.30
C PRO A 147 20.61 -7.78 8.27
N THR A 148 20.98 -7.18 7.15
CA THR A 148 21.71 -7.84 6.06
C THR A 148 23.16 -7.40 6.10
N THR A 149 24.08 -8.37 6.09
CA THR A 149 25.51 -8.10 6.00
C THR A 149 25.95 -7.89 4.55
N LEU A 150 26.63 -6.79 4.29
CA LEU A 150 27.20 -6.43 2.99
C LEU A 150 28.73 -6.42 3.08
N THR A 151 29.38 -7.11 2.15
CA THR A 151 30.83 -7.02 1.96
C THR A 151 31.19 -5.74 1.21
N LEU A 152 32.15 -4.99 1.76
CA LEU A 152 32.72 -3.81 1.12
C LEU A 152 33.66 -4.23 -0.03
N LYS A 153 33.77 -3.39 -1.07
CA LYS A 153 34.64 -3.60 -2.25
C LYS A 153 34.34 -4.90 -3.02
N THR A 154 33.12 -5.08 -3.51
CA THR A 154 32.79 -6.16 -4.47
C THR A 154 32.77 -5.64 -5.91
N LYS A 155 32.93 -6.54 -6.89
CA LYS A 155 32.87 -6.15 -8.31
C LYS A 155 31.47 -5.70 -8.74
N THR A 156 30.42 -6.24 -8.13
CA THR A 156 29.02 -6.06 -8.54
C THR A 156 28.24 -5.10 -7.64
N ARG A 157 28.84 -4.53 -6.60
CA ARG A 157 28.15 -3.61 -5.69
C ARG A 157 28.93 -2.32 -5.49
N ARG A 158 28.21 -1.20 -5.51
CA ARG A 158 28.72 0.11 -5.09
C ARG A 158 27.90 0.59 -3.91
N ILE A 159 28.57 1.23 -2.96
CA ILE A 159 27.94 1.77 -1.75
C ILE A 159 28.38 3.22 -1.64
N GLY A 160 27.43 4.13 -1.48
CA GLY A 160 27.69 5.56 -1.32
C GLY A 160 27.08 6.08 -0.03
N ARG A 161 27.77 6.99 0.67
CA ARG A 161 27.31 7.57 1.93
C ARG A 161 26.44 8.80 1.65
N LEU A 162 25.21 8.80 2.16
CA LEU A 162 24.25 9.90 2.00
C LEU A 162 24.35 10.94 3.14
N GLY A 163 24.87 10.52 4.29
CA GLY A 163 24.93 11.29 5.53
C GLY A 163 24.36 10.48 6.70
N THR A 164 24.23 11.11 7.86
CA THR A 164 23.50 10.51 8.98
C THR A 164 21.98 10.57 8.75
N VAL A 165 21.21 9.72 9.44
CA VAL A 165 19.74 9.82 9.42
C VAL A 165 19.27 11.23 9.78
N GLU A 166 19.83 11.85 10.82
CA GLU A 166 19.38 13.18 11.27
C GLU A 166 19.76 14.27 10.27
N GLU A 167 20.93 14.19 9.62
CA GLU A 167 21.32 15.12 8.54
C GLU A 167 20.30 15.08 7.39
N VAL A 168 19.89 13.87 6.97
CA VAL A 168 18.92 13.71 5.87
C VAL A 168 17.53 14.19 6.29
N ARG A 169 17.09 13.89 7.52
CA ARG A 169 15.83 14.43 8.08
C ARG A 169 15.83 15.94 8.11
N GLN A 170 16.93 16.55 8.52
CA GLN A 170 17.04 17.99 8.56
C GLN A 170 16.91 18.60 7.17
N ARG A 171 17.60 18.04 6.16
CA ARG A 171 17.45 18.46 4.76
C ARG A 171 16.02 18.32 4.25
N ILE A 172 15.34 17.23 4.61
CA ILE A 172 13.92 17.02 4.28
C ILE A 172 13.05 18.13 4.87
N ARG A 173 13.22 18.42 6.16
CA ARG A 173 12.41 19.44 6.88
C ARG A 173 12.66 20.86 6.36
N GLU A 174 13.88 21.14 5.93
CA GLU A 174 14.28 22.45 5.38
C GLU A 174 13.87 22.64 3.91
N HIS A 175 13.45 21.57 3.24
CA HIS A 175 13.08 21.63 1.83
C HIS A 175 11.80 22.45 1.60
N ALA A 176 11.79 23.27 0.53
CA ALA A 176 10.67 24.18 0.24
C ALA A 176 9.32 23.47 0.06
N LEU A 177 9.32 22.26 -0.50
CA LEU A 177 8.12 21.44 -0.71
C LEU A 177 7.68 20.62 0.52
N PHE A 178 8.42 20.67 1.63
CA PHE A 178 8.14 19.79 2.78
C PHE A 178 6.75 19.99 3.37
N ASN A 179 6.33 21.25 3.54
CA ASN A 179 5.01 21.55 4.10
C ASN A 179 3.87 21.13 3.16
N GLU A 180 4.04 21.30 1.84
CA GLU A 180 3.09 20.83 0.83
C GLU A 180 2.97 19.31 0.86
N TRP A 181 4.11 18.59 0.87
CA TRP A 181 4.13 17.14 1.01
C TRP A 181 3.42 16.69 2.29
N LYS A 182 3.73 17.31 3.43
CA LYS A 182 3.16 16.94 4.74
C LYS A 182 1.64 17.09 4.74
N GLN A 183 1.13 18.17 4.16
CA GLN A 183 -0.31 18.40 4.05
C GLN A 183 -0.99 17.33 3.19
N GLU A 184 -0.45 17.04 2.00
CA GLU A 184 -1.00 16.02 1.12
C GLU A 184 -0.93 14.62 1.73
N TYR A 185 0.13 14.33 2.48
CA TYR A 185 0.30 13.07 3.19
C TYR A 185 -0.78 12.86 4.28
N GLU A 186 -1.07 13.88 5.08
CA GLU A 186 -2.14 13.82 6.10
C GLU A 186 -3.52 13.74 5.45
N ASN A 187 -3.79 14.50 4.38
CA ASN A 187 -5.03 14.40 3.61
C ASN A 187 -5.24 12.97 3.09
N ALA A 188 -4.19 12.34 2.56
CA ALA A 188 -4.25 10.99 2.04
C ALA A 188 -4.53 9.96 3.16
N LYS A 189 -3.97 10.15 4.35
CA LYS A 189 -4.26 9.32 5.53
C LYS A 189 -5.73 9.42 5.96
N ASP A 190 -6.30 10.63 5.97
CA ASP A 190 -7.71 10.81 6.28
C ASP A 190 -8.61 10.08 5.27
N VAL A 191 -8.33 10.20 3.96
CA VAL A 191 -9.06 9.45 2.92
C VAL A 191 -8.95 7.94 3.12
N GLN A 192 -7.79 7.43 3.54
CA GLN A 192 -7.61 6.01 3.85
C GLN A 192 -8.38 5.57 5.10
N ARG A 193 -8.37 6.38 6.18
CA ARG A 193 -9.14 6.10 7.38
C ARG A 193 -10.63 6.01 7.05
N ASP A 194 -11.16 7.00 6.34
CA ASP A 194 -12.57 7.04 5.93
C ASP A 194 -12.94 5.81 5.08
N ALA A 195 -12.07 5.40 4.16
CA ALA A 195 -12.28 4.21 3.34
C ALA A 195 -12.25 2.92 4.17
N GLN A 196 -11.36 2.82 5.16
CA GLN A 196 -11.29 1.67 6.07
C GLN A 196 -12.53 1.59 6.97
N GLU A 197 -12.97 2.71 7.53
CA GLU A 197 -14.19 2.78 8.34
C GLU A 197 -15.43 2.40 7.51
N ALA A 198 -15.54 2.93 6.29
CA ALA A 198 -16.61 2.56 5.37
C ALA A 198 -16.59 1.06 5.01
N ALA A 199 -15.40 0.49 4.77
CA ALA A 199 -15.25 -0.92 4.48
C ALA A 199 -15.60 -1.81 5.68
N MET A 200 -15.15 -1.45 6.89
CA MET A 200 -15.50 -2.17 8.13
C MET A 200 -16.99 -2.12 8.39
N LYS A 201 -17.63 -0.95 8.20
CA LYS A 201 -19.08 -0.82 8.34
C LYS A 201 -19.83 -1.71 7.35
N ARG A 202 -19.42 -1.73 6.07
CA ARG A 202 -20.03 -2.62 5.06
C ARG A 202 -19.83 -4.10 5.38
N GLN A 203 -18.65 -4.49 5.87
CA GLN A 203 -18.41 -5.87 6.30
C GLN A 203 -19.30 -6.26 7.48
N ALA A 204 -19.48 -5.37 8.45
CA ALA A 204 -20.38 -5.60 9.57
C ALA A 204 -21.86 -5.68 9.13
N ASP A 205 -22.28 -4.79 8.23
CA ASP A 205 -23.64 -4.79 7.66
C ASP A 205 -23.90 -6.06 6.85
N GLU A 206 -22.94 -6.50 6.03
CA GLU A 206 -23.05 -7.74 5.26
C GLU A 206 -23.03 -8.98 6.17
N ALA A 207 -22.18 -9.03 7.19
CA ALA A 207 -22.20 -10.13 8.16
C ALA A 207 -23.54 -10.20 8.92
N ARG A 208 -24.10 -9.05 9.32
CA ARG A 208 -25.43 -8.97 9.94
C ARG A 208 -26.51 -9.44 8.98
N ARG A 209 -26.43 -9.05 7.71
CA ARG A 209 -27.35 -9.50 6.65
C ARG A 209 -27.28 -11.00 6.44
N GLN A 210 -26.09 -11.58 6.34
CA GLN A 210 -25.89 -13.03 6.16
C GLN A 210 -26.41 -13.84 7.35
N GLU A 211 -26.16 -13.39 8.58
CA GLU A 211 -26.70 -14.05 9.79
C GLU A 211 -28.24 -13.97 9.84
N ALA A 212 -28.82 -12.83 9.46
CA ALA A 212 -30.28 -12.69 9.34
C ALA A 212 -30.84 -13.64 8.27
N LEU A 213 -30.20 -13.70 7.09
CA LEU A 213 -30.59 -14.60 5.99
C LEU A 213 -30.48 -16.08 6.39
N ARG A 214 -29.46 -16.46 7.17
CA ARG A 214 -29.32 -17.85 7.66
C ARG A 214 -30.45 -18.24 8.61
N LYS A 215 -30.75 -17.38 9.59
CA LYS A 215 -31.83 -17.63 10.57
C LYS A 215 -33.19 -17.78 9.91
N ILE A 216 -33.50 -16.95 8.91
CA ILE A 216 -34.76 -17.07 8.18
C ILE A 216 -34.77 -18.26 7.22
N GLY A 217 -33.62 -18.59 6.61
CA GLY A 217 -33.51 -19.70 5.66
C GLY A 217 -33.98 -21.00 6.30
N ASP A 218 -33.52 -21.27 7.52
CA ASP A 218 -33.91 -22.47 8.27
C ASP A 218 -35.40 -22.50 8.62
N ILE A 219 -36.01 -21.35 8.93
CA ILE A 219 -37.43 -21.24 9.30
C ILE A 219 -38.31 -21.39 8.05
N VAL A 220 -37.98 -20.68 6.98
CA VAL A 220 -38.77 -20.66 5.74
C VAL A 220 -38.62 -21.97 4.98
N ASN A 221 -37.42 -22.54 4.87
CA ASN A 221 -37.23 -23.83 4.19
C ASN A 221 -37.97 -24.96 4.90
N ARG A 222 -38.01 -24.92 6.25
CA ARG A 222 -38.79 -25.88 7.04
C ARG A 222 -40.29 -25.74 6.81
N ALA A 223 -40.81 -24.52 6.82
CA ALA A 223 -42.23 -24.24 6.59
C ALA A 223 -42.67 -24.62 5.17
N LEU A 224 -41.79 -24.43 4.19
CA LEU A 224 -42.01 -24.75 2.78
C LEU A 224 -41.85 -26.26 2.49
N GLY A 225 -40.97 -26.95 3.23
CA GLY A 225 -40.55 -28.32 2.94
C GLY A 225 -39.57 -28.44 1.77
N SER A 226 -38.99 -27.32 1.33
CA SER A 226 -37.99 -27.24 0.25
C SER A 226 -37.09 -26.02 0.44
N ASP A 227 -35.91 -26.03 -0.19
CA ASP A 227 -34.91 -24.96 -0.01
C ASP A 227 -35.22 -23.70 -0.82
N LEU A 228 -35.85 -22.72 -0.17
CA LEU A 228 -36.03 -21.37 -0.70
C LEU A 228 -34.73 -20.57 -0.64
N PHE A 229 -34.00 -20.69 0.48
CA PHE A 229 -32.67 -20.11 0.68
C PHE A 229 -31.64 -21.23 0.75
N CYS A 230 -30.52 -21.09 0.04
CA CYS A 230 -29.44 -22.08 0.05
C CYS A 230 -28.07 -21.41 0.22
N MET A 231 -27.07 -22.15 0.67
CA MET A 231 -25.68 -21.66 0.68
C MET A 231 -25.05 -21.85 -0.70
N ASP A 232 -24.42 -20.82 -1.23
CA ASP A 232 -23.59 -20.94 -2.42
C ASP A 232 -22.20 -21.54 -2.11
N ALA A 233 -21.39 -21.74 -3.15
CA ALA A 233 -20.03 -22.29 -3.00
C ALA A 233 -19.08 -21.37 -2.21
N GLY A 234 -19.43 -20.10 -2.03
CA GLY A 234 -18.71 -19.13 -1.20
C GLY A 234 -19.20 -19.08 0.24
N GLY A 235 -20.17 -19.91 0.62
CA GLY A 235 -20.77 -19.92 1.96
C GLY A 235 -21.75 -18.78 2.23
N GLN A 236 -22.23 -18.09 1.18
CA GLN A 236 -23.25 -17.05 1.31
C GLN A 236 -24.66 -17.62 1.16
N VAL A 237 -25.61 -17.11 1.95
CA VAL A 237 -27.02 -17.49 1.82
C VAL A 237 -27.63 -16.72 0.65
N VAL A 238 -28.08 -17.45 -0.36
CA VAL A 238 -28.70 -16.93 -1.57
C VAL A 238 -30.10 -17.50 -1.77
N LEU A 239 -30.95 -16.80 -2.51
CA LEU A 239 -32.22 -17.35 -2.98
C LEU A 239 -31.94 -18.49 -3.97
N GLY A 240 -32.55 -19.65 -3.72
CA GLY A 240 -32.48 -20.80 -4.60
C GLY A 240 -32.91 -20.44 -6.02
N TYR A 241 -32.17 -20.91 -7.02
CA TYR A 241 -32.39 -20.55 -8.43
C TYR A 241 -33.83 -20.82 -8.90
N GLN A 242 -34.48 -21.85 -8.35
CA GLN A 242 -35.86 -22.25 -8.67
C GLN A 242 -36.92 -21.26 -8.17
N HIS A 243 -36.54 -20.33 -7.30
CA HIS A 243 -37.44 -19.37 -6.65
C HIS A 243 -37.13 -17.92 -7.01
N ARG A 244 -36.45 -17.66 -8.14
CA ARG A 244 -36.09 -16.30 -8.60
C ARG A 244 -37.26 -15.31 -8.65
N PHE A 245 -38.50 -15.77 -8.87
CA PHE A 245 -39.68 -14.91 -8.86
C PHE A 245 -39.96 -14.27 -7.49
N LEU A 246 -39.40 -14.83 -6.40
CA LEU A 246 -39.46 -14.31 -5.02
C LEU A 246 -38.30 -13.36 -4.70
N GLN A 247 -37.47 -12.98 -5.68
CA GLN A 247 -36.50 -11.88 -5.51
C GLN A 247 -37.17 -10.51 -5.41
N ASP A 248 -38.39 -10.40 -5.95
CA ASP A 248 -39.20 -9.20 -5.79
C ASP A 248 -39.81 -9.16 -4.38
N ALA A 249 -39.64 -8.03 -3.69
CA ALA A 249 -40.07 -7.84 -2.30
C ALA A 249 -41.60 -8.00 -2.13
N VAL A 250 -42.40 -7.64 -3.14
CA VAL A 250 -43.85 -7.79 -3.11
C VAL A 250 -44.23 -9.26 -3.21
N ASN A 251 -43.64 -9.99 -4.16
CA ASN A 251 -43.90 -11.42 -4.33
C ASN A 251 -43.47 -12.23 -3.09
N LEU A 252 -42.31 -11.91 -2.52
CA LEU A 252 -41.83 -12.53 -1.29
C LEU A 252 -42.79 -12.29 -0.13
N ARG A 253 -43.26 -11.05 0.05
CA ARG A 253 -44.23 -10.70 1.11
C ARG A 253 -45.56 -11.43 0.95
N VAL A 254 -46.10 -11.49 -0.27
CA VAL A 254 -47.35 -12.20 -0.57
C VAL A 254 -47.20 -13.69 -0.29
N HIS A 255 -46.07 -14.29 -0.71
CA HIS A 255 -45.80 -15.70 -0.50
C HIS A 255 -45.72 -16.06 1.00
N LEU A 256 -45.02 -15.26 1.80
CA LEU A 256 -44.92 -15.45 3.25
C LEU A 256 -46.28 -15.29 3.96
N ALA A 257 -47.08 -14.29 3.55
CA ALA A 257 -48.43 -14.11 4.08
C ALA A 257 -49.34 -15.31 3.74
N GLY A 258 -49.19 -15.88 2.54
CA GLY A 258 -49.91 -17.10 2.14
C GLY A 258 -49.51 -18.31 3.00
N LEU A 259 -48.22 -18.50 3.28
CA LEU A 259 -47.73 -19.57 4.16
C LEU A 259 -48.26 -19.40 5.59
N HIS A 260 -48.30 -18.17 6.12
CA HIS A 260 -48.87 -17.86 7.43
C HIS A 260 -50.38 -18.16 7.48
N ALA A 261 -51.15 -17.73 6.48
CA ALA A 261 -52.58 -18.00 6.38
C ALA A 261 -52.92 -19.51 6.28
N LEU A 262 -52.00 -20.31 5.74
CA LEU A 262 -52.10 -21.78 5.68
C LEU A 262 -51.66 -22.47 6.99
N GLY A 263 -51.30 -21.72 8.03
CA GLY A 263 -50.85 -22.25 9.33
C GLY A 263 -49.46 -22.87 9.29
N ARG A 264 -48.62 -22.53 8.29
CA ARG A 264 -47.23 -23.01 8.20
C ARG A 264 -46.25 -22.20 9.04
N PHE A 265 -46.68 -21.03 9.54
CA PHE A 265 -45.98 -20.23 10.54
C PHE A 265 -46.89 -20.00 11.74
N THR A 266 -46.31 -19.99 12.93
CA THR A 266 -46.90 -19.29 14.09
C THR A 266 -46.83 -17.77 13.88
N ASP A 267 -47.65 -17.00 14.62
CA ASP A 267 -47.61 -15.54 14.55
C ASP A 267 -46.22 -14.98 14.91
N ASP A 268 -45.57 -15.57 15.92
CA ASP A 268 -44.21 -15.20 16.35
C ASP A 268 -43.16 -15.51 15.27
N GLU A 269 -43.26 -16.66 14.58
CA GLU A 269 -42.36 -17.02 13.48
C GLU A 269 -42.57 -16.11 12.26
N TYR A 270 -43.82 -15.77 11.94
CA TYR A 270 -44.14 -14.88 10.83
C TYR A 270 -43.58 -13.47 11.08
N ASP A 271 -43.76 -12.95 12.29
CA ASP A 271 -43.22 -11.65 12.68
C ASP A 271 -41.70 -11.63 12.71
N LEU A 272 -41.07 -12.69 13.24
CA LEU A 272 -39.62 -12.86 13.22
C LEU A 272 -39.07 -12.91 11.78
N VAL A 273 -39.67 -13.70 10.89
CA VAL A 273 -39.25 -13.83 9.48
C VAL A 273 -39.35 -12.48 8.77
N ARG A 274 -40.46 -11.75 8.97
CA ARG A 274 -40.66 -10.43 8.37
C ARG A 274 -39.62 -9.41 8.86
N ASP A 275 -39.36 -9.36 10.16
CA ASP A 275 -38.43 -8.39 10.74
C ASP A 275 -36.97 -8.69 10.33
N GLN A 276 -36.59 -9.97 10.26
CA GLN A 276 -35.25 -10.36 9.80
C GLN A 276 -35.06 -10.17 8.29
N LEU A 277 -36.11 -10.36 7.47
CA LEU A 277 -36.08 -10.02 6.05
C LEU A 277 -35.94 -8.52 5.79
N ALA A 278 -36.50 -7.69 6.68
CA ALA A 278 -36.30 -6.25 6.64
C ALA A 278 -34.85 -5.86 6.97
N ILE A 279 -34.26 -6.49 7.99
CA ILE A 279 -32.84 -6.31 8.33
C ILE A 279 -31.93 -6.78 7.18
N ALA A 280 -32.30 -7.85 6.48
CA ALA A 280 -31.57 -8.36 5.32
C ALA A 280 -31.77 -7.53 4.04
N GLY A 281 -32.59 -6.47 4.08
CA GLY A 281 -32.89 -5.60 2.94
C GLY A 281 -33.74 -6.24 1.85
N LEU A 282 -34.41 -7.37 2.15
CA LEU A 282 -35.32 -8.07 1.22
C LEU A 282 -36.78 -7.62 1.36
N LEU A 283 -37.14 -7.00 2.49
CA LEU A 283 -38.41 -6.33 2.72
C LEU A 283 -38.19 -4.92 3.26
N PRO A 284 -39.15 -3.98 3.10
CA PRO A 284 -39.10 -2.70 3.79
C PRO A 284 -39.32 -2.88 5.31
N ALA A 285 -38.66 -2.04 6.12
CA ALA A 285 -38.89 -2.00 7.57
C ALA A 285 -40.34 -1.59 7.91
N ARG A 286 -40.86 -2.06 9.07
CA ARG A 286 -42.20 -1.64 9.55
C ARG A 286 -42.21 -0.11 9.73
N GLN A 287 -43.24 0.54 9.17
CA GLN A 287 -43.60 1.92 9.51
C GLN A 287 -44.44 1.93 10.78
#